data_AF-A0A3L7VVK9-F1
#
_entry.id   AF-A0A3L7VVK9-F1
#
_cell.length_a   1.000
_cell.length_b   1.000
_cell.length_c   1.000
_cell.angle_alpha   90.00
_cell.angle_beta   90.00
_cell.angle_gamma   90.00
#
_symmetry.space_group_name_H-M   'P 1'
#
loop_
_entity.id
_entity.type
_entity.pdbx_description
1 polymer ?
#
loop_
_entity_poly.entity_id
_entity_poly.type
_entity_poly.pdbx_seq_one_letter_code
_entity_poly.pdbx_strand_id
1 'polypeptide(L)'
;MKLTEIDIDRFRIWRSLLLRLDPQGLNVIYGPNEAGKTTLMRFIRSTLYGYEPLSTEPAFHRPDAEQPWRGAVRCEHGGRTWRIHRRAEMAGRGRLRISGGQEGIDKDA
;
A
#
# COMPACT_ATOMS: atom_id res chain seq x y z
N MET A 1 10.17 10.03 8.60
CA MET A 1 9.91 9.11 7.47
C MET A 1 9.43 9.95 6.30
N LYS A 2 9.87 9.67 5.07
CA LYS A 2 9.43 10.35 3.84
C LYS A 2 8.95 9.30 2.82
N LEU A 3 7.73 9.42 2.28
CA LEU A 3 7.26 8.51 1.23
C LEU A 3 7.84 8.92 -0.13
N THR A 4 8.33 7.96 -0.92
CA THR A 4 8.96 8.20 -2.23
C THR A 4 8.24 7.49 -3.37
N GLU A 5 7.49 6.43 -3.09
CA GLU A 5 6.74 5.69 -4.10
C GLU A 5 5.50 5.02 -3.51
N ILE A 6 4.43 4.95 -4.31
CA ILE A 6 3.24 4.14 -4.09
C ILE A 6 3.15 3.15 -5.24
N ASP A 7 3.11 1.87 -4.93
CA ASP A 7 3.07 0.78 -5.90
C ASP A 7 1.90 -0.14 -5.58
N ILE A 8 0.86 -0.08 -6.41
CA ILE A 8 -0.38 -0.84 -6.25
C ILE A 8 -0.46 -1.87 -7.36
N ASP A 9 -0.31 -3.14 -7.02
CA ASP A 9 -0.72 -4.21 -7.93
C ASP A 9 -2.25 -4.24 -8.01
N ARG A 10 -2.92 -4.33 -6.84
CA ARG A 10 -4.38 -4.35 -6.78
C ARG A 10 -4.89 -3.76 -5.48
N PHE A 11 -5.78 -2.77 -5.58
CA PHE A 11 -6.55 -2.27 -4.44
C PHE A 11 -7.79 -1.52 -4.91
N ARG A 12 -8.99 -1.98 -4.53
CA ARG A 12 -10.26 -1.37 -4.92
C ARG A 12 -10.37 -1.13 -6.44
N ILE A 13 -10.35 0.11 -6.91
CA ILE A 13 -10.39 0.47 -8.33
C ILE A 13 -9.03 0.46 -9.01
N TRP A 14 -7.93 0.52 -8.24
CA TRP A 14 -6.57 0.62 -8.79
C TRP A 14 -6.02 -0.74 -9.20
N ARG A 15 -5.40 -0.78 -10.39
CA ARG A 15 -4.73 -1.94 -10.98
C ARG A 15 -3.40 -1.47 -11.53
N SER A 16 -2.31 -2.12 -11.13
CA SER A 16 -0.95 -1.88 -11.66
C SER A 16 -0.57 -0.40 -11.72
N LEU A 17 -0.81 0.34 -10.62
CA LEU A 17 -0.50 1.76 -10.51
C LEU A 17 0.86 1.95 -9.84
N LEU A 18 1.75 2.70 -10.48
CA LEU A 18 3.02 3.14 -9.91
C LEU A 18 3.07 4.67 -9.88
N LEU A 19 3.16 5.25 -8.68
CA LEU A 19 3.29 6.70 -8.49
C LEU A 19 4.60 7.01 -7.78
N ARG A 20 5.45 7.83 -8.41
CA ARG A 20 6.64 8.39 -7.79
C ARG A 20 6.28 9.72 -7.12
N LEU A 21 6.70 9.88 -5.88
CA LEU A 21 6.46 11.09 -5.09
C LEU A 21 7.75 11.91 -5.02
N ASP A 22 7.60 13.22 -4.96
CA ASP A 22 8.70 14.12 -4.65
C ASP A 22 8.98 14.09 -3.12
N PRO A 23 10.18 13.64 -2.67
CA PRO A 23 10.51 13.60 -1.26
C PRO A 23 10.83 14.96 -0.62
N GLN A 24 10.97 16.03 -1.42
CA GLN A 24 11.41 17.35 -0.96
C GLN A 24 10.33 18.44 -1.08
N GLY A 25 9.14 18.10 -1.62
CA GLY A 25 8.08 19.07 -1.88
C GLY A 25 6.68 18.64 -1.43
N LEU A 26 5.68 19.43 -1.86
CA LEU A 26 4.26 19.14 -1.67
C LEU A 26 3.74 18.32 -2.86
N ASN A 27 3.29 17.09 -2.60
CA ASN A 27 2.66 16.25 -3.61
C ASN A 27 1.14 16.51 -3.60
N VAL A 28 0.57 16.94 -4.74
CA VAL A 28 -0.88 17.16 -4.90
C VAL A 28 -1.46 16.09 -5.81
N ILE A 29 -2.33 15.25 -5.26
CA ILE A 29 -3.11 14.25 -6.03
C ILE A 29 -4.49 14.84 -6.31
N TYR A 30 -4.80 15.08 -7.59
CA TYR A 30 -6.04 15.72 -8.03
C TYR A 30 -6.71 14.95 -9.17
N GLY A 31 -7.97 15.30 -9.45
CA GLY A 31 -8.80 14.65 -10.45
C GLY A 31 -10.30 14.73 -10.09
N PRO A 32 -11.20 14.33 -11.00
CA PRO A 32 -12.65 14.35 -10.79
C PRO A 32 -13.10 13.59 -9.54
N ASN A 33 -14.33 13.81 -9.10
CA ASN A 33 -14.94 12.96 -8.09
C ASN A 33 -14.87 11.49 -8.53
N GLU A 34 -14.73 10.59 -7.55
CA GLU A 34 -14.64 9.14 -7.79
C GLU A 34 -13.40 8.65 -8.55
N ALA A 35 -12.47 9.55 -8.93
CA ALA A 35 -11.18 9.19 -9.55
C ALA A 35 -10.20 8.42 -8.62
N GLY A 36 -10.65 7.94 -7.46
CA GLY A 36 -9.83 7.12 -6.56
C GLY A 36 -8.86 7.86 -5.65
N LYS A 37 -8.95 9.19 -5.52
CA LYS A 37 -8.05 9.99 -4.67
C LYS A 37 -8.09 9.57 -3.20
N THR A 38 -9.29 9.49 -2.61
CA THR A 38 -9.48 8.97 -1.24
C THR A 38 -9.08 7.50 -1.12
N THR A 39 -9.30 6.72 -2.18
CA THR A 39 -8.88 5.31 -2.25
C THR A 39 -7.36 5.17 -2.19
N LEU A 40 -6.61 6.06 -2.84
CA LEU A 40 -5.15 6.08 -2.78
C LEU A 40 -4.65 6.40 -1.36
N MET A 41 -5.30 7.35 -0.67
CA MET A 41 -5.00 7.64 0.74
C MET A 41 -5.28 6.42 1.64
N ARG A 42 -6.40 5.73 1.42
CA ARG A 42 -6.74 4.49 2.14
C ARG A 42 -5.70 3.40 1.88
N PHE A 43 -5.25 3.23 0.64
CA PHE A 43 -4.19 2.27 0.31
C PHE A 43 -2.93 2.51 1.15
N ILE A 44 -2.41 3.75 1.18
CA ILE A 44 -1.21 4.10 1.97
C ILE A 44 -1.41 3.71 3.45
N ARG A 45 -2.55 4.07 4.04
CA ARG A 45 -2.87 3.74 5.44
C ARG A 45 -2.94 2.24 5.66
N SER A 46 -3.61 1.51 4.77
CA SER A 46 -3.75 0.06 4.88
C SER A 46 -2.40 -0.64 4.75
N THR A 47 -1.53 -0.20 3.84
CA THR A 47 -0.17 -0.76 3.70
C THR A 47 0.63 -0.57 4.98
N LEU A 48 0.61 0.63 5.58
CA LEU A 48 1.38 0.95 6.78
C LEU A 48 0.82 0.31 8.06
N TYR A 49 -0.50 0.35 8.25
CA TYR A 49 -1.13 0.03 9.53
C TYR A 49 -2.00 -1.22 9.53
N GLY A 50 -2.17 -1.85 8.37
CA GLY A 50 -3.03 -3.00 8.18
C GLY A 50 -4.34 -2.69 7.47
N TYR A 51 -4.87 -3.67 6.74
CA TYR A 51 -6.23 -3.62 6.23
C TYR A 51 -7.23 -3.82 7.38
N GLU A 52 -8.44 -3.27 7.24
CA GLU A 52 -9.59 -3.84 7.94
C GLU A 52 -9.76 -5.31 7.51
N PRO A 53 -10.19 -6.21 8.41
CA PRO A 53 -10.40 -7.61 8.05
C PRO A 53 -11.35 -7.71 6.85
N LEU A 54 -10.97 -8.46 5.81
CA LEU A 54 -11.83 -8.59 4.61
C LEU A 54 -13.20 -9.20 4.94
N SER A 55 -13.33 -9.91 6.07
CA SER A 55 -14.61 -10.37 6.60
C SER A 55 -15.61 -9.26 6.92
N THR A 56 -15.16 -8.03 7.22
CA THR A 56 -16.04 -6.88 7.47
C THR A 56 -16.45 -6.17 6.17
N GLU A 57 -15.79 -6.47 5.05
CA GLU A 57 -16.15 -5.94 3.74
C GLU A 57 -17.38 -6.67 3.18
N PRO A 58 -18.30 -5.97 2.49
CA PRO A 58 -19.35 -6.61 1.71
C PRO A 58 -18.76 -7.58 0.70
N ALA A 59 -19.40 -8.74 0.50
CA ALA A 59 -18.84 -9.81 -0.34
C ALA A 59 -18.50 -9.34 -1.77
N PHE A 60 -19.33 -8.48 -2.38
CA PHE A 60 -19.11 -7.91 -3.71
C PHE A 60 -17.97 -6.88 -3.79
N HIS A 61 -17.47 -6.41 -2.64
CA HIS A 61 -16.30 -5.54 -2.55
C HIS A 61 -15.00 -6.28 -2.21
N ARG A 62 -15.08 -7.55 -1.79
CA ARG A 62 -13.89 -8.33 -1.45
C ARG A 62 -13.07 -8.63 -2.71
N PRO A 63 -11.72 -8.67 -2.62
CA PRO A 63 -10.93 -9.20 -3.71
C PRO A 63 -11.18 -10.70 -3.90
N ASP A 64 -10.97 -11.17 -5.12
CA ASP A 64 -10.83 -12.60 -5.39
C ASP A 64 -9.68 -13.18 -4.54
N ALA A 65 -9.84 -14.42 -4.07
CA ALA A 65 -8.82 -15.13 -3.32
C ALA A 65 -7.51 -15.30 -4.13
N GLU A 66 -7.62 -15.47 -5.45
CA GLU A 66 -6.47 -15.56 -6.35
C GLU A 66 -5.81 -14.20 -6.60
N GLN A 67 -6.57 -13.12 -6.46
CA GLN A 67 -6.13 -11.75 -6.73
C GLN A 67 -6.38 -10.83 -5.52
N PRO A 68 -5.73 -11.11 -4.38
CA PRO A 68 -5.91 -10.34 -3.16
C PRO A 68 -5.44 -8.90 -3.37
N TRP A 69 -5.96 -7.98 -2.56
CA TRP A 69 -5.37 -6.66 -2.52
C TRP A 69 -3.93 -6.71 -2.03
N ARG A 70 -3.04 -6.05 -2.76
CA ARG A 70 -1.62 -6.00 -2.42
C ARG A 70 -0.93 -4.84 -3.11
N GLY A 71 0.18 -4.45 -2.51
CA GLY A 71 1.07 -3.44 -3.03
C GLY A 71 2.04 -3.00 -1.94
N ALA A 72 2.84 -1.99 -2.26
CA ALA A 72 3.85 -1.46 -1.38
C ALA A 72 3.89 0.07 -1.38
N VAL A 73 4.47 0.60 -0.32
CA VAL A 73 4.97 1.97 -0.29
C VAL A 73 6.48 1.94 -0.07
N ARG A 74 7.21 2.79 -0.79
CA ARG A 74 8.63 3.04 -0.54
C ARG A 74 8.77 4.27 0.33
N CYS A 75 9.68 4.20 1.31
CA CYS A 75 9.96 5.33 2.17
C CYS A 75 11.44 5.45 2.52
N GLU A 76 11.85 6.67 2.84
CA GLU A 76 13.14 6.97 3.44
C GLU A 76 12.99 7.20 4.94
N HIS A 77 13.84 6.54 5.73
CA HIS A 77 13.93 6.73 7.17
C HIS A 77 15.33 6.37 7.67
N GLY A 78 15.94 7.26 8.46
CA GLY A 78 17.28 7.06 9.02
C GLY A 78 18.38 6.96 7.97
N GLY A 79 18.28 7.75 6.88
CA GLY A 79 19.23 7.70 5.76
C GLY A 79 19.15 6.42 4.90
N ARG A 80 18.12 5.59 5.11
CA ARG A 80 17.92 4.31 4.43
C ARG A 80 16.60 4.29 3.69
N THR A 81 16.55 3.50 2.62
CA THR A 81 15.33 3.23 1.86
C THR A 81 14.72 1.91 2.29
N TRP A 82 13.40 1.93 2.50
CA TRP A 82 12.59 0.78 2.90
C TRP A 82 11.44 0.61 1.92
N ARG A 83 11.04 -0.65 1.71
CA ARG A 83 9.83 -1.04 1.00
C ARG A 83 8.93 -1.78 1.97
N ILE A 84 7.75 -1.23 2.19
CA ILE A 84 6.72 -1.79 3.07
C ILE A 84 5.65 -2.36 2.15
N HIS A 85 5.62 -3.68 2.00
CA HIS A 85 4.65 -4.40 1.18
C HIS A 85 3.62 -5.08 2.08
N ARG A 86 2.34 -5.00 1.71
CA ARG A 86 1.28 -5.68 2.45
C ARG A 86 0.28 -6.36 1.53
N ARG A 87 0.00 -7.62 1.81
CA ARG A 87 -1.02 -8.43 1.12
C ARG A 87 -2.21 -8.63 2.05
N ALA A 88 -3.41 -8.32 1.58
CA ALA A 88 -4.64 -8.57 2.33
C ALA A 88 -4.87 -10.08 2.49
N GLU A 89 -5.37 -10.46 3.66
CA GLU A 89 -5.77 -11.83 4.00
C GLU A 89 -7.22 -11.80 4.48
N MET A 90 -7.87 -12.96 4.49
CA MET A 90 -9.30 -13.04 4.76
C MET A 90 -9.64 -12.68 6.22
N ALA A 91 -8.70 -12.93 7.13
CA ALA A 91 -8.74 -12.51 8.52
C ALA A 91 -7.53 -11.61 8.85
N GLY A 92 -7.69 -10.78 9.88
CA GLY A 92 -6.60 -9.95 10.40
C GLY A 92 -6.28 -8.74 9.51
N ARG A 93 -5.06 -8.21 9.69
CA ARG A 93 -4.58 -6.96 9.08
C ARG A 93 -3.84 -7.16 7.76
N GLY A 94 -3.85 -8.38 7.22
CA GLY A 94 -3.01 -8.81 6.11
C GLY A 94 -1.54 -9.04 6.49
N ARG A 95 -0.82 -9.76 5.63
CA ARG A 95 0.58 -10.14 5.81
C ARG A 95 1.52 -8.99 5.46
N LEU A 96 2.42 -8.64 6.37
CA LEU A 96 3.39 -7.57 6.19
C LEU A 96 4.74 -8.15 5.75
N ARG A 97 5.37 -7.47 4.79
CA ARG A 97 6.77 -7.66 4.42
C ARG A 97 7.45 -6.31 4.40
N ILE A 98 8.55 -6.19 5.14
CA ILE A 98 9.41 -5.01 5.08
C ILE A 98 10.74 -5.47 4.52
N SER A 99 11.23 -4.79 3.48
CA SER A 99 12.54 -5.03 2.88
C SER A 99 13.33 -3.73 2.70
N GLY A 100 14.67 -3.84 2.70
CA GLY A 100 15.59 -2.70 2.61
C GLY A 100 16.64 -2.69 3.72
N GLY A 101 17.46 -1.63 3.77
CA GLY A 101 18.61 -1.50 4.68
C GLY A 101 19.97 -1.87 4.05
N GLN A 102 21.06 -1.69 4.81
CA GLN A 102 22.37 -2.26 4.48
C GLN A 102 22.28 -3.75 4.87
N GLU A 103 22.30 -4.63 3.87
CA GLU A 103 21.84 -6.04 3.93
C GLU A 103 20.33 -6.19 4.10
N GLY A 104 19.71 -6.90 3.14
CA GLY A 104 18.27 -7.03 3.01
C GLY A 104 17.66 -7.72 4.21
N ILE A 105 17.10 -6.91 5.12
CA ILE A 105 16.20 -7.41 6.15
C ILE A 105 14.89 -7.75 5.44
N ASP A 106 14.73 -8.98 4.98
CA ASP A 106 13.43 -9.50 4.56
C ASP A 106 12.75 -10.06 5.83
N LYS A 107 11.94 -9.24 6.49
CA LYS A 107 11.17 -9.66 7.67
C LYS A 107 9.72 -9.89 7.24
N ASP A 108 9.31 -11.15 7.29
CA ASP A 108 7.90 -11.54 7.35
C ASP A 108 7.40 -11.22 8.76
N ALA A 109 6.40 -10.34 8.88
CA ALA A 109 5.80 -9.91 10.14
C ALA A 109 4.26 -9.96 10.09
#